data_AF-A0A7S2YKN4-F1
#
_entry.id   AF-A0A7S2YKN4-F1
#
_cell.length_a   1.000
_cell.length_b   1.000
_cell.length_c   1.000
_cell.angle_alpha   90.00
_cell.angle_beta   90.00
_cell.angle_gamma   90.00
#
_symmetry.space_group_name_H-M   'P 1'
#
loop_
_entity.id
_entity.type
_entity.pdbx_description
1 polymer ?
#
loop_
_entity_poly.entity_id
_entity_poly.type
_entity_poly.pdbx_seq_one_letter_code
_entity_poly.pdbx_strand_id
1 'polypeptide(L)'
;LYASLPPEAQMAAFQDKPDGCKRKVVLATNIAETSVTIPDIKFVVDTGKHKCRQVTTTGMESLKIEDVSQAQAAQRAGRAGRVAEGTCFRLYTEEAFRTLDPDSIPEILRVNLAQVILQLKGMGISDPTTFDFVTPPGKQAIVRATKLLYGLKALDRNMDLSDHGKKLAKLPLDPVFGHLLLQSVEYECVKEMLTAVSVLSADNLFYRPNSSGNSSSGGASQKAAAMHRRFASHEGDLPTFLNVYDAWRKEAVYVPPSSGGSKMQKKLIKQRQQQQQQASQKHSSTILSHHDWCQQNFISGRSMVRAHSIREQLQEICQRPPTETSQHNKNNKHSSGGGLGINVASSCGKDQEVFYRAVAAGLYLQVASRVKASSSAVDNGKGSGNVLNSKHMRGAYKTKLGNGTVSIHPSSALFGRNPAPACVVYTELVTTKKTYIRGVTQIREEWLHEVAPEFYHKATT
;
A
#
# COMPACT_ATOMS: atom_id res chain seq x y z
N LEU A 1 -18.74 9.97 1.18
CA LEU A 1 -17.58 9.96 2.08
C LEU A 1 -16.95 8.56 2.13
N TYR A 2 -15.76 8.39 1.53
CA TYR A 2 -14.98 7.16 1.58
C TYR A 2 -13.48 7.50 1.51
N ALA A 3 -12.61 6.59 1.94
CA ALA A 3 -11.19 6.89 2.20
C ALA A 3 -10.44 7.48 1.00
N SER A 4 -10.71 6.96 -0.21
CA SER A 4 -10.03 7.37 -1.44
C SER A 4 -10.60 8.63 -2.11
N LEU A 5 -11.63 9.27 -1.54
CA LEU A 5 -12.10 10.57 -2.07
C LEU A 5 -11.02 11.64 -1.91
N PRO A 6 -10.87 12.57 -2.87
CA PRO A 6 -10.06 13.76 -2.69
C PRO A 6 -10.50 14.57 -1.46
N PRO A 7 -9.58 15.22 -0.71
CA PRO A 7 -9.91 15.96 0.51
C PRO A 7 -11.01 17.01 0.33
N GLU A 8 -11.03 17.74 -0.79
CA GLU A 8 -12.06 18.74 -1.10
C GLU A 8 -13.46 18.10 -1.17
N ALA A 9 -13.56 16.95 -1.84
CA ALA A 9 -14.80 16.18 -1.95
C ALA A 9 -15.20 15.52 -0.61
N GLN A 10 -14.25 15.21 0.27
CA GLN A 10 -14.54 14.78 1.64
C GLN A 10 -15.12 15.96 2.46
N MET A 11 -14.56 17.16 2.29
CA MET A 11 -14.99 18.38 3.00
C MET A 11 -16.42 18.78 2.65
N ALA A 12 -16.87 18.50 1.42
CA ALA A 12 -18.25 18.74 0.99
C ALA A 12 -19.30 18.04 1.87
N ALA A 13 -18.94 16.93 2.55
CA ALA A 13 -19.85 16.28 3.49
C ALA A 13 -20.12 17.12 4.76
N PHE A 14 -19.17 17.96 5.15
CA PHE A 14 -19.23 18.81 6.34
C PHE A 14 -19.79 20.20 6.07
N GLN A 15 -19.83 20.62 4.81
CA GLN A 15 -20.46 21.88 4.40
C GLN A 15 -21.98 21.82 4.60
N ASP A 16 -22.58 22.99 4.79
CA ASP A 16 -24.04 23.12 4.88
C ASP A 16 -24.71 22.75 3.56
N LYS A 17 -26.02 22.48 3.64
CA LYS A 17 -26.82 22.20 2.45
C LYS A 17 -26.79 23.44 1.52
N PRO A 18 -26.64 23.26 0.20
CA PRO A 18 -26.78 24.37 -0.75
C PRO A 18 -28.16 25.05 -0.65
N ASP A 19 -28.21 26.33 -0.97
CA ASP A 19 -29.46 27.09 -1.01
C ASP A 19 -30.45 26.47 -2.02
N GLY A 20 -31.74 26.44 -1.65
CA GLY A 20 -32.80 25.76 -2.41
C GLY A 20 -32.89 24.25 -2.19
N CYS A 21 -31.90 23.60 -1.57
CA CYS A 21 -32.00 22.17 -1.20
C CYS A 21 -32.75 21.99 0.12
N LYS A 22 -33.73 21.07 0.14
CA LYS A 22 -34.48 20.69 1.35
C LYS A 22 -33.67 19.80 2.29
N ARG A 23 -32.77 18.95 1.77
CA ARG A 23 -32.01 17.97 2.56
C ARG A 23 -30.64 17.69 1.96
N LYS A 24 -29.63 17.55 2.82
CA LYS A 24 -28.30 17.00 2.49
C LYS A 24 -28.30 15.50 2.76
N VAL A 25 -27.84 14.70 1.80
CA VAL A 25 -27.69 13.24 1.96
C VAL A 25 -26.22 12.89 1.82
N VAL A 26 -25.67 12.25 2.86
CA VAL A 26 -24.28 11.80 2.86
C VAL A 26 -24.23 10.28 2.76
N LEU A 27 -23.71 9.77 1.65
CA LEU A 27 -23.40 8.35 1.50
C LEU A 27 -21.99 8.08 2.02
N ALA A 28 -21.84 7.30 3.09
CA ALA A 28 -20.56 7.10 3.78
C ALA A 28 -20.21 5.62 4.01
N THR A 29 -18.92 5.31 4.08
CA THR A 29 -18.43 4.04 4.65
C THR A 29 -18.37 4.13 6.18
N ASN A 30 -17.84 3.10 6.84
CA ASN A 30 -17.56 3.07 8.27
C ASN A 30 -16.62 4.19 8.78
N ILE A 31 -16.10 5.07 7.91
CA ILE A 31 -15.44 6.32 8.33
C ILE A 31 -16.38 7.19 9.17
N ALA A 32 -17.67 7.23 8.81
CA ALA A 32 -18.66 7.99 9.57
C ALA A 32 -19.11 7.29 10.88
N GLU A 33 -18.73 6.01 11.07
CA GLU A 33 -19.13 5.19 12.22
C GLU A 33 -18.38 5.57 13.49
N THR A 34 -17.09 5.92 13.40
CA THR A 34 -16.21 6.24 14.54
C THR A 34 -15.60 7.63 14.40
N SER A 35 -14.88 7.87 13.30
CA SER A 35 -13.82 8.87 13.21
C SER A 35 -14.26 10.30 12.89
N VAL A 36 -15.51 10.54 12.49
CA VAL A 36 -15.98 11.89 12.12
C VAL A 36 -17.37 12.22 12.65
N THR A 37 -17.58 13.50 12.97
CA THR A 37 -18.89 14.05 13.31
C THR A 37 -19.35 14.92 12.17
N ILE A 38 -20.39 14.49 11.46
CA ILE A 38 -21.04 15.34 10.46
C ILE A 38 -22.13 16.13 11.20
N PRO A 39 -22.17 17.46 11.09
CA PRO A 39 -23.21 18.26 11.72
C PRO A 39 -24.59 17.94 11.15
N ASP A 40 -25.63 18.14 11.96
CA ASP A 40 -27.04 18.09 11.58
C ASP A 40 -27.55 16.75 11.01
N ILE A 41 -26.91 15.65 11.35
CA ILE A 41 -27.43 14.32 11.03
C ILE A 41 -28.57 13.98 11.99
N LYS A 42 -29.81 13.99 11.45
CA LYS A 42 -31.02 13.53 12.15
C LYS A 42 -31.51 12.16 11.70
N PHE A 43 -31.10 11.71 10.51
CA PHE A 43 -31.56 10.45 9.93
C PHE A 43 -30.36 9.61 9.52
N VAL A 44 -30.28 8.38 10.02
CA VAL A 44 -29.28 7.40 9.63
C VAL A 44 -29.99 6.25 8.93
N VAL A 45 -29.49 5.86 7.75
CA VAL A 45 -29.93 4.66 7.05
C VAL A 45 -28.78 3.65 7.11
N ASP A 46 -28.99 2.54 7.83
CA ASP A 46 -27.98 1.50 8.04
C ASP A 46 -28.28 0.27 7.19
N THR A 47 -27.35 -0.06 6.29
CA THR A 47 -27.42 -1.25 5.43
C THR A 47 -27.03 -2.54 6.14
N GLY A 48 -26.45 -2.46 7.35
CA GLY A 48 -26.03 -3.64 8.11
C GLY A 48 -24.77 -4.32 7.59
N LYS A 49 -24.07 -3.73 6.61
CA LYS A 49 -22.82 -4.29 6.03
C LYS A 49 -21.62 -3.38 6.29
N HIS A 50 -20.44 -3.98 6.32
CA HIS A 50 -19.16 -3.28 6.25
C HIS A 50 -18.12 -4.07 5.46
N LYS A 51 -17.03 -3.42 5.06
CA LYS A 51 -15.91 -4.08 4.38
C LYS A 51 -14.76 -4.26 5.36
N CYS A 52 -14.36 -5.50 5.57
CA CYS A 52 -13.36 -5.91 6.56
C CYS A 52 -12.13 -6.49 5.86
N ARG A 53 -10.93 -6.11 6.31
CA ARG A 53 -9.67 -6.74 5.89
C ARG A 53 -9.44 -7.98 6.74
N GLN A 54 -9.20 -9.10 6.08
CA GLN A 54 -8.94 -10.39 6.70
C GLN A 54 -7.79 -11.10 6.01
N VAL A 55 -6.95 -11.75 6.80
CA VAL A 55 -5.92 -12.67 6.30
C VAL A 55 -6.50 -14.07 6.17
N THR A 56 -6.46 -14.60 4.95
CA THR A 56 -6.85 -15.98 4.62
C THR A 56 -5.87 -16.98 5.26
N THR A 57 -6.24 -18.25 5.35
CA THR A 57 -5.37 -19.35 5.84
C THR A 57 -4.01 -19.41 5.14
N THR A 58 -3.97 -19.05 3.85
CA THR A 58 -2.77 -18.95 3.02
C THR A 58 -1.88 -17.73 3.31
N GLY A 59 -2.24 -16.87 4.27
CA GLY A 59 -1.50 -15.63 4.58
C GLY A 59 -1.86 -14.46 3.68
N MET A 60 -2.85 -14.62 2.80
CA MET A 60 -3.26 -13.64 1.80
C MET A 60 -4.32 -12.70 2.34
N GLU A 61 -4.14 -11.40 2.16
CA GLU A 61 -5.14 -10.43 2.57
C GLU A 61 -6.30 -10.34 1.58
N SER A 62 -7.51 -10.29 2.12
CA SER A 62 -8.75 -10.17 1.36
C SER A 62 -9.63 -9.12 2.01
N LEU A 63 -10.30 -8.33 1.17
CA LEU A 63 -11.35 -7.42 1.59
C LEU A 63 -12.68 -8.10 1.37
N LYS A 64 -13.30 -8.58 2.45
CA LYS A 64 -14.62 -9.21 2.41
C LYS A 64 -15.69 -8.25 2.88
N ILE A 65 -16.89 -8.40 2.33
CA ILE A 65 -18.08 -7.72 2.81
C ILE A 65 -18.70 -8.63 3.86
N GLU A 66 -18.88 -8.13 5.06
CA GLU A 66 -19.42 -8.85 6.20
C GLU A 66 -20.59 -8.08 6.80
N ASP A 67 -21.38 -8.78 7.61
CA ASP A 67 -22.37 -8.16 8.47
C ASP A 67 -21.70 -7.35 9.58
N VAL A 68 -22.35 -6.27 10.00
CA VAL A 68 -21.88 -5.46 11.13
C VAL A 68 -22.18 -6.17 12.45
N SER A 69 -21.42 -5.87 13.49
CA SER A 69 -21.79 -6.28 14.84
C SER A 69 -22.90 -5.41 15.43
N GLN A 70 -23.56 -5.88 16.49
CA GLN A 70 -24.55 -5.10 17.22
C GLN A 70 -23.94 -3.79 17.76
N ALA A 71 -22.72 -3.85 18.30
CA ALA A 71 -21.97 -2.68 18.75
C ALA A 71 -21.75 -1.65 17.62
N GLN A 72 -21.41 -2.09 16.41
CA GLN A 72 -21.24 -1.20 15.26
C GLN A 72 -22.56 -0.57 14.82
N ALA A 73 -23.64 -1.36 14.75
CA ALA A 73 -24.98 -0.87 14.44
C ALA A 73 -25.46 0.15 15.49
N ALA A 74 -25.13 -0.05 16.77
CA ALA A 74 -25.39 0.92 17.83
C ALA A 74 -24.61 2.22 17.64
N GLN A 75 -23.31 2.14 17.29
CA GLN A 75 -22.51 3.33 16.97
C GLN A 75 -23.05 4.11 15.78
N ARG A 76 -23.53 3.42 14.73
CA ARG A 76 -24.18 4.05 13.57
C ARG A 76 -25.47 4.76 13.98
N ALA A 77 -26.33 4.10 14.75
CA ALA A 77 -27.56 4.70 15.25
C ALA A 77 -27.27 5.95 16.12
N GLY A 78 -26.24 5.89 16.97
CA GLY A 78 -25.79 7.01 17.80
C GLY A 78 -25.32 8.24 17.02
N ARG A 79 -25.09 8.14 15.69
CA ARG A 79 -24.77 9.31 14.85
C ARG A 79 -25.98 10.22 14.61
N ALA A 80 -27.20 9.68 14.67
CA ALA A 80 -28.44 10.45 14.48
C ALA A 80 -28.80 11.33 15.69
N GLY A 81 -28.28 11.01 16.89
CA GLY A 81 -28.70 11.62 18.15
C GLY A 81 -27.71 12.63 18.75
N ARG A 82 -26.76 13.16 17.96
CA ARG A 82 -25.66 13.99 18.50
C ARG A 82 -26.03 15.44 18.79
N VAL A 83 -26.90 16.01 17.96
CA VAL A 83 -27.26 17.44 18.01
C VAL A 83 -28.72 17.63 18.37
N ALA A 84 -29.58 16.72 17.89
CA ALA A 84 -31.01 16.74 18.14
C ALA A 84 -31.53 15.29 18.15
N GLU A 85 -32.81 15.12 18.51
CA GLU A 85 -33.51 13.86 18.32
C GLU A 85 -33.42 13.41 16.86
N GLY A 86 -33.10 12.13 16.66
CA GLY A 86 -32.90 11.55 15.35
C GLY A 86 -33.38 10.11 15.26
N THR A 87 -33.57 9.64 14.04
CA THR A 87 -34.11 8.32 13.72
C THR A 87 -33.09 7.48 12.97
N CYS A 88 -32.94 6.22 13.35
CA CYS A 88 -32.13 5.24 12.63
C CYS A 88 -33.05 4.23 11.92
N PHE A 89 -32.94 4.16 10.60
CA PHE A 89 -33.61 3.18 9.76
C PHE A 89 -32.63 2.05 9.44
N ARG A 90 -32.86 0.88 10.00
CA ARG A 90 -32.10 -0.34 9.69
C ARG A 90 -32.77 -1.07 8.53
N LEU A 91 -32.02 -1.40 7.48
CA LEU A 91 -32.55 -2.09 6.30
C LEU A 91 -32.58 -3.61 6.46
N TYR A 92 -32.71 -4.09 7.70
CA TYR A 92 -32.75 -5.49 8.08
C TYR A 92 -33.76 -5.68 9.21
N THR A 93 -34.32 -6.89 9.33
CA THR A 93 -35.35 -7.18 10.32
C THR A 93 -34.78 -7.17 11.74
N GLU A 94 -35.65 -6.99 12.73
CA GLU A 94 -35.24 -7.07 14.13
C GLU A 94 -34.70 -8.46 14.49
N GLU A 95 -35.29 -9.52 13.92
CA GLU A 95 -34.78 -10.88 14.06
C GLU A 95 -33.35 -10.99 13.52
N ALA A 96 -33.08 -10.47 12.32
CA ALA A 96 -31.72 -10.45 11.76
C ALA A 96 -30.75 -9.67 12.67
N PHE A 97 -31.16 -8.54 13.23
CA PHE A 97 -30.34 -7.77 14.17
C PHE A 97 -29.96 -8.60 15.41
N ARG A 98 -30.90 -9.38 15.96
CA ARG A 98 -30.67 -10.23 17.14
C ARG A 98 -29.72 -11.39 16.84
N THR A 99 -29.62 -11.83 15.57
CA THR A 99 -28.66 -12.87 15.14
C THR A 99 -27.25 -12.35 14.88
N LEU A 100 -27.03 -11.03 14.84
CA LEU A 100 -25.70 -10.45 14.63
C LEU A 100 -24.78 -10.71 15.83
N ASP A 101 -23.49 -10.83 15.57
CA ASP A 101 -22.48 -10.90 16.61
C ASP A 101 -22.54 -9.64 17.50
N PRO A 102 -22.38 -9.76 18.83
CA PRO A 102 -22.46 -8.61 19.73
C PRO A 102 -21.33 -7.61 19.43
N ASP A 103 -20.11 -8.11 19.29
CA ASP A 103 -18.90 -7.32 19.11
C ASP A 103 -18.14 -7.68 17.83
N SER A 104 -17.35 -6.74 17.35
CA SER A 104 -16.50 -6.96 16.18
C SER A 104 -15.25 -7.76 16.54
N ILE A 105 -14.81 -8.64 15.64
CA ILE A 105 -13.62 -9.46 15.85
C ILE A 105 -12.37 -8.56 15.99
N PRO A 106 -11.57 -8.72 17.07
CA PRO A 106 -10.35 -7.94 17.29
C PRO A 106 -9.38 -7.98 16.11
N GLU A 107 -8.71 -6.86 15.86
CA GLU A 107 -7.81 -6.71 14.70
C GLU A 107 -6.65 -7.71 14.72
N ILE A 108 -6.09 -7.99 15.90
CA ILE A 108 -4.98 -8.93 16.10
C ILE A 108 -5.28 -10.36 15.59
N LEU A 109 -6.56 -10.74 15.52
CA LEU A 109 -6.97 -12.06 15.01
C LEU A 109 -7.10 -12.10 13.48
N ARG A 110 -7.11 -10.94 12.82
CA ARG A 110 -7.47 -10.81 11.39
C ARG A 110 -6.33 -10.28 10.52
N VAL A 111 -5.25 -9.76 11.10
CA VAL A 111 -4.14 -9.11 10.37
C VAL A 111 -2.84 -9.92 10.38
N ASN A 112 -1.90 -9.53 9.51
CA ASN A 112 -0.55 -10.08 9.52
C ASN A 112 0.22 -9.57 10.74
N LEU A 113 0.78 -10.50 11.53
CA LEU A 113 1.47 -10.19 12.78
C LEU A 113 2.98 -9.95 12.62
N ALA A 114 3.52 -9.98 11.39
CA ALA A 114 4.96 -9.87 11.15
C ALA A 114 5.58 -8.61 11.79
N GLN A 115 4.94 -7.45 11.63
CA GLN A 115 5.44 -6.22 12.26
C GLN A 115 5.35 -6.28 13.80
N VAL A 116 4.25 -6.80 14.34
CA VAL A 116 4.06 -6.90 15.80
C VAL A 116 5.13 -7.81 16.40
N ILE A 117 5.39 -8.98 15.80
CA ILE A 117 6.41 -9.93 16.26
C ILE A 117 7.81 -9.33 16.15
N LEU A 118 8.11 -8.62 15.06
CA LEU A 118 9.39 -7.94 14.88
C LEU A 118 9.62 -6.91 16.00
N GLN A 119 8.61 -6.13 16.35
CA GLN A 119 8.69 -5.14 17.41
C GLN A 119 8.82 -5.78 18.80
N LEU A 120 8.04 -6.83 19.11
CA LEU A 120 8.17 -7.57 20.37
C LEU A 120 9.58 -8.13 20.57
N LYS A 121 10.15 -8.75 19.52
CA LYS A 121 11.53 -9.22 19.54
C LYS A 121 12.54 -8.08 19.66
N GLY A 122 12.29 -6.94 19.00
CA GLY A 122 13.08 -5.73 19.15
C GLY A 122 13.06 -5.15 20.58
N MET A 123 11.98 -5.37 21.33
CA MET A 123 11.86 -5.00 22.75
C MET A 123 12.53 -6.01 23.70
N GLY A 124 13.09 -7.11 23.18
CA GLY A 124 13.74 -8.16 23.98
C GLY A 124 12.82 -9.29 24.43
N ILE A 125 11.61 -9.40 23.87
CA ILE A 125 10.70 -10.52 24.15
C ILE A 125 11.06 -11.69 23.24
N SER A 126 11.69 -12.72 23.79
CA SER A 126 12.17 -13.88 23.04
C SER A 126 11.03 -14.71 22.44
N ASP A 127 9.99 -15.00 23.22
CA ASP A 127 8.83 -15.78 22.77
C ASP A 127 7.56 -14.91 22.67
N PRO A 128 7.04 -14.65 21.45
CA PRO A 128 5.78 -13.95 21.28
C PRO A 128 4.57 -14.69 21.84
N THR A 129 4.64 -16.02 22.05
CA THR A 129 3.49 -16.81 22.53
C THR A 129 3.25 -16.66 24.03
N THR A 130 4.28 -16.30 24.80
CA THR A 130 4.19 -16.06 26.24
C THR A 130 3.80 -14.62 26.57
N PHE A 131 3.67 -13.74 25.57
CA PHE A 131 3.31 -12.35 25.78
C PHE A 131 1.83 -12.21 26.16
N ASP A 132 1.56 -11.39 27.18
CA ASP A 132 0.23 -11.17 27.74
C ASP A 132 -0.59 -10.20 26.88
N PHE A 133 -1.16 -10.70 25.78
CA PHE A 133 -2.07 -9.93 24.94
C PHE A 133 -3.47 -9.87 25.56
N VAL A 134 -4.12 -8.71 25.48
CA VAL A 134 -5.56 -8.53 25.81
C VAL A 134 -6.43 -9.58 25.12
N THR A 135 -6.10 -9.90 23.87
CA THR A 135 -6.66 -11.06 23.16
C THR A 135 -5.52 -11.79 22.45
N PRO A 136 -5.22 -13.04 22.83
CA PRO A 136 -4.09 -13.76 22.26
C PRO A 136 -4.33 -14.07 20.78
N PRO A 137 -3.34 -13.83 19.89
CA PRO A 137 -3.45 -14.23 18.50
C PRO A 137 -3.42 -15.75 18.34
N GLY A 138 -4.01 -16.24 17.24
CA GLY A 138 -3.94 -17.66 16.91
C GLY A 138 -2.49 -18.13 16.69
N LYS A 139 -2.11 -19.28 17.25
CA LYS A 139 -0.75 -19.85 17.14
C LYS A 139 -0.25 -19.95 15.69
N GLN A 140 -1.13 -20.30 14.77
CA GLN A 140 -0.82 -20.37 13.33
C GLN A 140 -0.50 -19.00 12.73
N ALA A 141 -1.10 -17.92 13.22
CA ALA A 141 -0.78 -16.56 12.78
C ALA A 141 0.63 -16.16 13.23
N ILE A 142 1.00 -16.48 14.48
CA ILE A 142 2.37 -16.28 14.99
C ILE A 142 3.37 -17.06 14.14
N VAL A 143 3.15 -18.36 13.94
CA VAL A 143 4.07 -19.21 13.15
C VAL A 143 4.25 -18.69 11.72
N ARG A 144 3.18 -18.24 11.06
CA ARG A 144 3.27 -17.67 9.70
C ARG A 144 4.08 -16.37 9.67
N ALA A 145 3.81 -15.47 10.60
CA ALA A 145 4.53 -14.20 10.71
C ALA A 145 6.01 -14.42 11.03
N THR A 146 6.33 -15.34 11.93
CA THR A 146 7.69 -15.74 12.27
C THR A 146 8.42 -16.39 11.08
N LYS A 147 7.75 -17.26 10.31
CA LYS A 147 8.31 -17.83 9.06
C LYS A 147 8.61 -16.75 8.02
N LEU A 148 7.76 -15.74 7.89
CA LEU A 148 8.01 -14.59 7.02
C LEU A 148 9.25 -13.81 7.48
N LEU A 149 9.38 -13.51 8.76
CA LEU A 149 10.53 -12.78 9.30
C LEU A 149 11.85 -13.56 9.17
N TYR A 150 11.82 -14.88 9.40
CA TYR A 150 12.96 -15.76 9.12
C TYR A 150 13.30 -15.73 7.62
N GLY A 151 12.27 -15.82 6.77
CA GLY A 151 12.41 -15.70 5.32
C GLY A 151 13.07 -14.39 4.91
N LEU A 152 12.72 -13.26 5.52
CA LEU A 152 13.32 -11.93 5.26
C LEU A 152 14.72 -11.75 5.89
N LYS A 153 15.33 -12.82 6.43
CA LYS A 153 16.61 -12.80 7.16
C LYS A 153 16.59 -11.90 8.41
N ALA A 154 15.40 -11.55 8.91
CA ALA A 154 15.25 -10.74 10.12
C ALA A 154 15.45 -11.57 11.40
N LEU A 155 15.19 -12.88 11.32
CA LEU A 155 15.46 -13.82 12.41
C LEU A 155 16.60 -14.77 12.03
N ASP A 156 17.39 -15.17 13.02
CA ASP A 156 18.42 -16.20 12.88
C ASP A 156 17.84 -17.63 13.03
N ARG A 157 18.72 -18.64 13.02
CA ARG A 157 18.34 -20.05 13.20
C ARG A 157 17.81 -20.38 14.61
N ASN A 158 18.16 -19.55 15.60
CA ASN A 158 17.68 -19.68 16.98
C ASN A 158 16.36 -18.93 17.20
N MET A 159 15.81 -18.31 16.14
CA MET A 159 14.63 -17.46 16.18
C MET A 159 14.84 -16.12 16.89
N ASP A 160 16.09 -15.70 17.08
CA ASP A 160 16.46 -14.41 17.65
C ASP A 160 16.66 -13.36 16.56
N LEU A 161 16.67 -12.09 16.97
CA LEU A 161 16.75 -10.96 16.04
C LEU A 161 18.17 -10.82 15.47
N SER A 162 18.31 -11.02 14.16
CA SER A 162 19.59 -10.84 13.45
C SER A 162 19.99 -9.37 13.41
N ASP A 163 21.24 -9.05 13.03
CA ASP A 163 21.65 -7.64 12.86
C ASP A 163 20.86 -6.93 11.75
N HIS A 164 20.46 -7.67 10.73
CA HIS A 164 19.51 -7.19 9.71
C HIS A 164 18.13 -6.96 10.32
N GLY A 165 17.63 -7.87 11.17
CA GLY A 165 16.39 -7.71 11.92
C GLY A 165 16.39 -6.50 12.86
N LYS A 166 17.51 -6.21 13.53
CA LYS A 166 17.67 -5.02 14.39
C LYS A 166 17.57 -3.74 13.57
N LYS A 167 18.17 -3.69 12.38
CA LYS A 167 18.02 -2.56 11.45
C LYS A 167 16.57 -2.44 10.97
N LEU A 168 15.94 -3.55 10.64
CA LEU A 168 14.56 -3.60 10.18
C LEU A 168 13.56 -3.11 11.24
N ALA A 169 13.73 -3.51 12.50
CA ALA A 169 12.86 -3.12 13.60
C ALA A 169 12.86 -1.60 13.88
N LYS A 170 13.94 -0.88 13.51
CA LYS A 170 14.03 0.58 13.62
C LYS A 170 13.19 1.32 12.56
N LEU A 171 12.79 0.65 11.49
CA LEU A 171 12.01 1.26 10.42
C LEU A 171 10.50 1.14 10.72
N PRO A 172 9.72 2.24 10.63
CA PRO A 172 8.28 2.23 10.81
C PRO A 172 7.57 1.76 9.52
N LEU A 173 8.00 0.62 8.99
CA LEU A 173 7.55 0.04 7.73
C LEU A 173 7.05 -1.39 7.94
N ASP A 174 6.26 -1.88 6.98
CA ASP A 174 6.03 -3.32 6.85
C ASP A 174 7.40 -4.04 6.69
N PRO A 175 7.63 -5.19 7.34
CA PRO A 175 8.92 -5.89 7.26
C PRO A 175 9.40 -6.17 5.84
N VAL A 176 8.49 -6.43 4.89
CA VAL A 176 8.85 -6.66 3.49
C VAL A 176 9.39 -5.37 2.85
N PHE A 177 8.73 -4.23 3.08
CA PHE A 177 9.16 -2.95 2.53
C PHE A 177 10.42 -2.41 3.21
N GLY A 178 10.56 -2.65 4.51
CA GLY A 178 11.80 -2.33 5.22
C GLY A 178 12.97 -3.20 4.72
N HIS A 179 12.75 -4.50 4.45
CA HIS A 179 13.76 -5.37 3.86
C HIS A 179 14.16 -4.89 2.46
N LEU A 180 13.17 -4.56 1.63
CA LEU A 180 13.39 -3.98 0.30
C LEU A 180 14.23 -2.71 0.35
N LEU A 181 13.97 -1.80 1.30
CA LEU A 181 14.79 -0.61 1.51
C LEU A 181 16.22 -0.94 1.95
N LEU A 182 16.40 -1.88 2.89
CA LEU A 182 17.73 -2.25 3.36
C LEU A 182 18.57 -2.95 2.29
N GLN A 183 17.96 -3.76 1.43
CA GLN A 183 18.64 -4.42 0.31
C GLN A 183 19.16 -3.41 -0.72
N SER A 184 18.50 -2.26 -0.89
CA SER A 184 18.96 -1.22 -1.82
C SER A 184 20.35 -0.63 -1.50
N VAL A 185 20.86 -0.85 -0.28
CA VAL A 185 22.21 -0.42 0.13
C VAL A 185 23.28 -1.23 -0.59
N GLU A 186 23.07 -2.54 -0.75
CA GLU A 186 24.02 -3.44 -1.42
C GLU A 186 24.11 -3.16 -2.93
N TYR A 187 23.02 -2.66 -3.51
CA TYR A 187 22.90 -2.33 -4.93
C TYR A 187 23.05 -0.82 -5.22
N GLU A 188 23.44 -0.01 -4.24
CA GLU A 188 23.66 1.43 -4.40
C GLU A 188 22.47 2.20 -5.03
N CYS A 189 21.24 1.80 -4.73
CA CYS A 189 20.01 2.38 -5.31
C CYS A 189 19.03 2.90 -4.24
N VAL A 190 19.58 3.41 -3.13
CA VAL A 190 18.81 3.82 -1.94
C VAL A 190 17.83 4.94 -2.26
N LYS A 191 18.23 5.93 -3.06
CA LYS A 191 17.40 7.09 -3.41
C LYS A 191 16.11 6.70 -4.15
N GLU A 192 16.22 5.80 -5.12
CA GLU A 192 15.09 5.27 -5.89
C GLU A 192 14.22 4.40 -4.99
N MET A 193 14.84 3.48 -4.22
CA MET A 193 14.09 2.56 -3.37
C MET A 193 13.32 3.28 -2.26
N LEU A 194 13.92 4.30 -1.65
CA LEU A 194 13.28 5.16 -0.66
C LEU A 194 12.02 5.80 -1.25
N THR A 195 12.09 6.23 -2.50
CA THR A 195 10.95 6.83 -3.21
C THR A 195 9.86 5.79 -3.48
N ALA A 196 10.23 4.60 -3.99
CA ALA A 196 9.29 3.52 -4.26
C ALA A 196 8.57 3.05 -2.99
N VAL A 197 9.31 2.77 -1.91
CA VAL A 197 8.78 2.34 -0.60
C VAL A 197 7.86 3.39 0.01
N SER A 198 8.19 4.69 -0.14
CA SER A 198 7.36 5.77 0.38
C SER A 198 6.03 5.89 -0.35
N VAL A 199 6.00 5.65 -1.66
CA VAL A 199 4.77 5.62 -2.44
C VAL A 199 3.94 4.37 -2.12
N LEU A 200 4.58 3.21 -1.97
CA LEU A 200 3.91 1.95 -1.55
C LEU A 200 3.27 2.06 -0.16
N SER A 201 3.93 2.76 0.75
CA SER A 201 3.45 2.97 2.12
C SER A 201 2.37 4.05 2.22
N ALA A 202 2.15 4.81 1.14
CA ALA A 202 1.04 5.73 1.01
C ALA A 202 -0.21 5.03 0.47
N ASP A 203 -1.38 5.66 0.63
CA ASP A 203 -2.63 5.16 0.03
C ASP A 203 -2.56 5.20 -1.51
N ASN A 204 -3.45 4.49 -2.20
CA ASN A 204 -3.48 4.42 -3.67
C ASN A 204 -3.24 5.80 -4.33
N LEU A 205 -2.18 5.91 -5.14
CA LEU A 205 -1.76 7.16 -5.77
C LEU A 205 -2.66 7.57 -6.92
N PHE A 206 -3.09 6.61 -7.74
CA PHE A 206 -3.90 6.84 -8.93
C PHE A 206 -5.38 6.91 -8.59
N TYR A 207 -6.02 7.98 -9.05
CA TYR A 207 -7.46 8.17 -8.94
C TYR A 207 -8.13 7.96 -10.31
N ARG A 208 -9.20 7.17 -10.34
CA ARG A 208 -10.05 7.01 -11.54
C ARG A 208 -11.49 7.38 -11.16
N PRO A 209 -12.05 8.45 -11.74
CA PRO A 209 -13.46 8.78 -11.53
C PRO A 209 -14.35 7.63 -11.99
N ASN A 210 -15.34 7.27 -11.19
CA ASN A 210 -16.32 6.26 -11.60
C ASN A 210 -17.15 6.76 -12.78
N SER A 211 -17.27 5.94 -13.84
CA SER A 211 -18.04 6.24 -15.05
C SER A 211 -19.58 6.13 -14.87
N SER A 212 -20.07 6.10 -13.62
CA SER A 212 -21.45 5.74 -13.27
C SER A 212 -22.37 6.95 -13.01
N GLY A 213 -21.88 8.18 -13.14
CA GLY A 213 -22.68 9.39 -12.97
C GLY A 213 -22.66 10.22 -14.25
N ASN A 214 -23.77 10.21 -14.97
CA ASN A 214 -24.02 10.89 -16.25
C ASN A 214 -23.26 10.34 -17.46
N SER A 215 -24.01 10.12 -18.55
CA SER A 215 -23.60 9.63 -19.86
C SER A 215 -22.54 10.50 -20.59
N SER A 216 -21.95 11.49 -19.90
CA SER A 216 -20.83 12.32 -20.34
C SER A 216 -19.49 11.97 -19.65
N SER A 217 -19.49 11.04 -18.67
CA SER A 217 -18.32 10.71 -17.83
C SER A 217 -17.33 9.68 -18.43
N GLY A 218 -17.67 9.05 -19.56
CA GLY A 218 -16.77 8.13 -20.27
C GLY A 218 -15.44 8.77 -20.67
N GLY A 219 -15.44 10.07 -20.96
CA GLY A 219 -14.24 10.83 -21.28
C GLY A 219 -13.30 11.04 -20.09
N ALA A 220 -13.81 11.16 -18.85
CA ALA A 220 -12.97 11.45 -17.68
C ALA A 220 -12.11 10.25 -17.28
N SER A 221 -12.67 9.04 -17.30
CA SER A 221 -11.90 7.82 -17.05
C SER A 221 -10.86 7.56 -18.16
N GLN A 222 -11.21 7.83 -19.42
CA GLN A 222 -10.27 7.69 -20.54
C GLN A 222 -9.14 8.73 -20.49
N LYS A 223 -9.45 9.97 -20.11
CA LYS A 223 -8.47 11.03 -19.82
C LYS A 223 -7.55 10.63 -18.68
N ALA A 224 -8.09 10.12 -17.57
CA ALA A 224 -7.28 9.63 -16.45
C ALA A 224 -6.32 8.52 -16.90
N ALA A 225 -6.81 7.54 -17.68
CA ALA A 225 -5.95 6.49 -18.23
C ALA A 225 -4.86 7.05 -19.18
N ALA A 226 -5.17 8.05 -20.00
CA ALA A 226 -4.19 8.70 -20.86
C ALA A 226 -3.11 9.44 -20.05
N MET A 227 -3.50 10.16 -18.99
CA MET A 227 -2.55 10.83 -18.09
C MET A 227 -1.69 9.82 -17.32
N HIS A 228 -2.27 8.73 -16.82
CA HIS A 228 -1.52 7.67 -16.14
C HIS A 228 -0.52 6.99 -17.08
N ARG A 229 -0.87 6.80 -18.37
CA ARG A 229 0.03 6.24 -19.38
C ARG A 229 1.29 7.08 -19.63
N ARG A 230 1.24 8.39 -19.41
CA ARG A 230 2.43 9.27 -19.51
C ARG A 230 3.55 8.86 -18.57
N PHE A 231 3.20 8.35 -17.38
CA PHE A 231 4.15 7.95 -16.35
C PHE A 231 4.43 6.46 -16.33
N ALA A 232 3.59 5.66 -16.98
CA ALA A 232 3.67 4.21 -16.98
C ALA A 232 5.01 3.75 -17.56
N SER A 233 5.79 3.04 -16.75
CA SER A 233 6.99 2.34 -17.19
C SER A 233 6.61 1.00 -17.80
N HIS A 234 7.32 0.62 -18.85
CA HIS A 234 7.17 -0.69 -19.47
C HIS A 234 7.44 -1.81 -18.48
N GLU A 235 8.41 -1.64 -17.58
CA GLU A 235 8.88 -2.68 -16.65
C GLU A 235 7.97 -2.87 -15.42
N GLY A 236 7.06 -1.94 -15.14
CA GLY A 236 5.98 -2.14 -14.17
C GLY A 236 5.71 -0.98 -13.21
N ASP A 237 5.10 -1.30 -12.08
CA ASP A 237 4.48 -0.33 -11.18
C ASP A 237 5.51 0.45 -10.35
N LEU A 238 6.54 -0.20 -9.78
CA LEU A 238 7.58 0.49 -9.02
C LEU A 238 8.31 1.59 -9.82
N PRO A 239 8.84 1.33 -11.03
CA PRO A 239 9.43 2.40 -11.84
C PRO A 239 8.38 3.44 -12.29
N THR A 240 7.11 3.06 -12.43
CA THR A 240 6.01 4.02 -12.67
C THR A 240 5.87 4.99 -11.49
N PHE A 241 5.97 4.51 -10.24
CA PHE A 241 5.93 5.37 -9.06
C PHE A 241 7.11 6.36 -9.01
N LEU A 242 8.31 5.91 -9.41
CA LEU A 242 9.47 6.79 -9.54
C LEU A 242 9.21 7.91 -10.55
N ASN A 243 8.71 7.56 -11.74
CA ASN A 243 8.38 8.53 -12.79
C ASN A 243 7.37 9.58 -12.32
N VAL A 244 6.32 9.14 -11.62
CA VAL A 244 5.30 10.04 -11.06
C VAL A 244 5.92 10.99 -10.03
N TYR A 245 6.72 10.45 -9.11
CA TYR A 245 7.33 11.24 -8.04
C TYR A 245 8.35 12.25 -8.56
N ASP A 246 9.18 11.85 -9.53
CA ASP A 246 10.14 12.74 -10.17
C ASP A 246 9.47 13.82 -11.01
N ALA A 247 8.40 13.49 -11.74
CA ALA A 247 7.60 14.47 -12.46
C ALA A 247 6.97 15.48 -11.50
N TRP A 248 6.39 15.01 -10.39
CA TRP A 248 5.83 15.90 -9.36
C TRP A 248 6.89 16.82 -8.75
N ARG A 249 8.09 16.32 -8.42
CA ARG A 249 9.16 17.17 -7.87
C ARG A 249 9.65 18.26 -8.83
N LYS A 250 9.66 17.96 -10.14
CA LYS A 250 10.10 18.86 -11.20
C LYS A 250 9.03 19.90 -11.56
N GLU A 251 7.80 19.43 -11.77
CA GLU A 251 6.70 20.23 -12.33
C GLU A 251 5.82 20.90 -11.25
N ALA A 252 5.88 20.44 -9.99
CA ALA A 252 5.04 20.96 -8.91
C ALA A 252 5.84 21.63 -7.78
N VAL A 253 5.22 22.66 -7.18
CA VAL A 253 5.68 23.29 -5.95
C VAL A 253 4.76 22.89 -4.81
N TYR A 254 5.33 22.18 -3.83
CA TYR A 254 4.69 21.89 -2.55
C TYR A 254 4.99 23.00 -1.55
N VAL A 255 3.94 23.49 -0.87
CA VAL A 255 4.06 24.44 0.24
C VAL A 255 3.32 23.81 1.42
N PRO A 256 4.01 23.54 2.55
CA PRO A 256 3.35 23.03 3.73
C PRO A 256 2.27 24.01 4.21
N PRO A 257 1.11 23.53 4.70
CA PRO A 257 0.03 24.39 5.19
C PRO A 257 0.45 25.36 6.30
N SER A 258 1.47 24.98 7.09
CA SER A 258 2.05 25.78 8.17
C SER A 258 2.86 27.00 7.71
N SER A 259 3.15 27.14 6.41
CA SER A 259 4.14 28.11 5.89
C SER A 259 3.54 29.45 5.44
N GLY A 260 2.25 29.71 5.67
CA GLY A 260 1.65 31.01 5.34
C GLY A 260 1.16 31.15 3.89
N GLY A 261 0.00 30.53 3.60
CA GLY A 261 -0.98 30.95 2.60
C GLY A 261 -0.58 31.11 1.12
N SER A 262 -1.57 31.47 0.30
CA SER A 262 -1.49 31.61 -1.17
C SER A 262 -0.38 32.58 -1.65
N LYS A 263 0.05 33.54 -0.82
CA LYS A 263 1.10 34.51 -1.16
C LYS A 263 2.49 33.86 -1.24
N MET A 264 2.87 33.00 -0.29
CA MET A 264 4.17 32.32 -0.32
C MET A 264 4.24 31.33 -1.48
N GLN A 265 3.15 30.63 -1.76
CA GLN A 265 3.02 29.74 -2.91
C GLN A 265 3.23 30.47 -4.24
N LYS A 266 2.58 31.62 -4.45
CA LYS A 266 2.80 32.44 -5.65
C LYS A 266 4.24 32.94 -5.77
N LYS A 267 4.89 33.29 -4.64
CA LYS A 267 6.30 33.71 -4.61
C LYS A 267 7.24 32.57 -5.03
N LEU A 268 7.07 31.37 -4.47
CA LEU A 268 7.89 30.19 -4.77
C LEU A 268 7.71 29.71 -6.22
N ILE A 269 6.49 29.75 -6.73
CA ILE A 269 6.21 29.42 -8.15
C ILE A 269 6.94 30.42 -9.06
N LYS A 270 6.82 31.73 -8.81
CA LYS A 270 7.54 32.76 -9.58
C LYS A 270 9.05 32.58 -9.51
N GLN A 271 9.60 32.28 -8.31
CA GLN A 271 11.04 32.06 -8.12
C GLN A 271 11.54 30.85 -8.92
N ARG A 272 10.82 29.71 -8.88
CA ARG A 272 11.21 28.55 -9.69
C ARG A 272 11.05 28.77 -11.19
N GLN A 273 10.01 29.50 -11.62
CA GLN A 273 9.82 29.85 -13.03
C GLN A 273 10.98 30.73 -13.54
N GLN A 274 11.44 31.68 -12.74
CA GLN A 274 12.62 32.50 -13.04
C GLN A 274 13.91 31.66 -13.11
N GLN A 275 14.11 30.71 -12.18
CA GLN A 275 15.26 29.80 -12.23
C GLN A 275 15.26 28.90 -13.47
N GLN A 276 14.08 28.43 -13.93
CA GLN A 276 13.97 27.66 -15.17
C GLN A 276 14.25 28.49 -16.42
N GLN A 277 13.82 29.75 -16.45
CA GLN A 277 14.12 30.68 -17.55
C GLN A 277 15.63 30.97 -17.65
N GLN A 278 16.32 31.09 -16.52
CA GLN A 278 17.78 31.28 -16.47
C GLN A 278 18.57 30.02 -16.84
N ALA A 279 18.00 28.82 -16.66
CA ALA A 279 18.67 27.54 -16.92
C ALA A 279 18.59 27.05 -18.39
N SER A 280 18.13 27.87 -19.34
CA SER A 280 18.14 27.58 -20.79
C SER A 280 17.51 26.24 -21.21
N GLN A 281 16.51 25.72 -20.48
CA GLN A 281 15.81 24.49 -20.86
C GLN A 281 14.67 24.79 -21.84
N LYS A 282 14.84 24.37 -23.10
CA LYS A 282 13.87 24.50 -24.21
C LYS A 282 12.53 23.74 -24.02
N HIS A 283 12.31 23.07 -22.89
CA HIS A 283 11.03 22.45 -22.57
C HIS A 283 10.34 23.19 -21.42
N SER A 284 9.46 24.13 -21.81
CA SER A 284 8.57 24.87 -20.91
C SER A 284 7.51 23.95 -20.31
N SER A 285 7.83 23.24 -19.23
CA SER A 285 6.80 22.66 -18.36
C SER A 285 6.33 23.74 -17.40
N THR A 286 5.07 24.17 -17.51
CA THR A 286 4.49 25.15 -16.58
C THR A 286 4.58 24.61 -15.16
N ILE A 287 5.29 25.33 -14.27
CA ILE A 287 5.36 24.97 -12.86
C ILE A 287 4.01 25.25 -12.21
N LEU A 288 3.40 24.22 -11.65
CA LEU A 288 2.08 24.26 -11.03
C LEU A 288 2.17 24.17 -9.51
N SER A 289 1.06 24.47 -8.84
CA SER A 289 0.91 24.05 -7.45
C SER A 289 0.83 22.52 -7.35
N HIS A 290 1.24 21.95 -6.21
CA HIS A 290 1.06 20.52 -5.97
C HIS A 290 -0.39 20.06 -6.20
N HIS A 291 -1.36 20.91 -5.81
CA HIS A 291 -2.77 20.63 -5.92
C HIS A 291 -3.22 20.55 -7.38
N ASP A 292 -2.92 21.59 -8.15
CA ASP A 292 -3.31 21.67 -9.57
C ASP A 292 -2.62 20.57 -10.38
N TRP A 293 -1.36 20.28 -10.09
CA TRP A 293 -0.63 19.19 -10.73
C TRP A 293 -1.28 17.83 -10.47
N CYS A 294 -1.67 17.56 -9.23
CA CYS A 294 -2.33 16.32 -8.86
C CYS A 294 -3.71 16.19 -9.55
N GLN A 295 -4.48 17.27 -9.59
CA GLN A 295 -5.78 17.29 -10.27
C GLN A 295 -5.64 17.03 -11.78
N GLN A 296 -4.71 17.71 -12.46
CA GLN A 296 -4.49 17.54 -13.90
C GLN A 296 -4.04 16.13 -14.28
N ASN A 297 -3.27 15.47 -13.41
CA ASN A 297 -2.71 14.15 -13.67
C ASN A 297 -3.56 12.99 -13.07
N PHE A 298 -4.73 13.28 -12.50
CA PHE A 298 -5.59 12.29 -11.83
C PHE A 298 -4.83 11.50 -10.75
N ILE A 299 -4.04 12.21 -9.96
CA ILE A 299 -3.26 11.70 -8.83
C ILE A 299 -3.87 12.23 -7.53
N SER A 300 -3.91 11.39 -6.49
CA SER A 300 -4.33 11.81 -5.15
C SER A 300 -3.29 12.74 -4.52
N GLY A 301 -3.62 14.04 -4.40
CA GLY A 301 -2.76 15.01 -3.73
C GLY A 301 -2.44 14.63 -2.28
N ARG A 302 -3.40 14.06 -1.55
CA ARG A 302 -3.20 13.57 -0.17
C ARG A 302 -2.18 12.43 -0.13
N SER A 303 -2.34 11.44 -1.01
CA SER A 303 -1.43 10.29 -1.09
C SER A 303 -0.02 10.74 -1.47
N MET A 304 0.08 11.71 -2.39
CA MET A 304 1.36 12.26 -2.84
C MET A 304 2.10 13.01 -1.73
N VAL A 305 1.40 13.87 -0.98
CA VAL A 305 1.97 14.58 0.18
C VAL A 305 2.35 13.60 1.29
N ARG A 306 1.52 12.58 1.55
CA ARG A 306 1.84 11.53 2.51
C ARG A 306 3.08 10.76 2.09
N ALA A 307 3.20 10.36 0.83
CA ALA A 307 4.39 9.69 0.30
C ALA A 307 5.64 10.58 0.44
N HIS A 308 5.53 11.87 0.14
CA HIS A 308 6.64 12.81 0.33
C HIS A 308 7.07 12.93 1.81
N SER A 309 6.11 13.03 2.73
CA SER A 309 6.39 13.08 4.18
C SER A 309 7.02 11.80 4.70
N ILE A 310 6.52 10.63 4.27
CA ILE A 310 7.10 9.32 4.63
C ILE A 310 8.55 9.26 4.13
N ARG A 311 8.79 9.71 2.89
CA ARG A 311 10.14 9.72 2.31
C ARG A 311 11.12 10.56 3.11
N GLU A 312 10.73 11.76 3.53
CA GLU A 312 11.55 12.65 4.36
C GLU A 312 11.87 12.01 5.72
N GLN A 313 10.87 11.42 6.39
CA GLN A 313 11.06 10.74 7.67
C GLN A 313 11.98 9.53 7.57
N LEU A 314 11.78 8.69 6.55
CA LEU A 314 12.65 7.54 6.29
C LEU A 314 14.06 7.98 5.93
N GLN A 315 14.21 9.07 5.16
CA GLN A 315 15.52 9.64 4.85
C GLN A 315 16.26 10.03 6.12
N GLU A 316 15.59 10.69 7.06
CA GLU A 316 16.16 11.11 8.33
C GLU A 316 16.60 9.91 9.19
N ILE A 317 15.73 8.88 9.31
CA ILE A 317 16.04 7.65 10.05
C ILE A 317 17.24 6.91 9.43
N CYS A 318 17.28 6.83 8.10
CA CYS A 318 18.37 6.20 7.36
C CYS A 318 19.69 6.95 7.51
N GLN A 319 19.69 8.29 7.41
CA GLN A 319 20.90 9.12 7.49
C GLN A 319 21.49 9.19 8.90
N ARG A 320 20.65 9.19 9.94
CA ARG A 320 21.11 9.34 11.31
C ARG A 320 22.09 8.20 11.66
N PRO A 321 23.26 8.50 12.24
CA PRO A 321 24.24 7.46 12.54
C PRO A 321 23.71 6.48 13.59
N PRO A 322 24.15 5.21 13.56
CA PRO A 322 23.90 4.31 14.66
C PRO A 322 24.54 4.89 15.92
N THR A 323 23.82 4.88 17.04
CA THR A 323 24.42 5.18 18.33
C THR A 323 25.42 4.09 18.65
N GLU A 324 26.71 4.39 18.56
CA GLU A 324 27.73 3.52 19.14
C GLU A 324 27.46 3.41 20.64
N THR A 325 27.39 2.18 21.14
CA THR A 325 27.53 1.88 22.56
C THR A 325 28.95 2.23 23.00
N SER A 326 29.29 3.51 23.02
CA SER A 326 30.44 4.03 23.74
C SER A 326 30.01 4.32 25.17
N GLN A 327 30.70 3.69 26.10
CA GLN A 327 30.53 3.78 27.54
C GLN A 327 30.47 5.25 28.01
N HIS A 328 29.66 5.50 29.05
CA HIS A 328 29.61 6.74 29.85
C HIS A 328 29.02 8.01 29.20
N ASN A 329 27.69 8.19 29.32
CA ASN A 329 27.15 9.40 29.95
C ASN A 329 25.68 9.22 30.37
N LYS A 330 25.41 9.06 31.68
CA LYS A 330 24.10 8.76 32.26
C LYS A 330 23.12 9.96 32.35
N ASN A 331 23.41 11.09 31.71
CA ASN A 331 22.71 12.34 32.02
C ASN A 331 21.79 12.93 30.94
N ASN A 332 21.42 12.17 29.88
CA ASN A 332 20.41 12.66 28.93
C ASN A 332 19.24 11.67 28.79
N LYS A 333 18.21 11.86 29.64
CA LYS A 333 16.90 11.21 29.55
C LYS A 333 16.10 11.82 28.39
N HIS A 334 16.49 11.52 27.16
CA HIS A 334 15.64 11.45 25.96
C HIS A 334 16.48 10.85 24.82
N SER A 335 16.89 9.58 24.97
CA SER A 335 17.59 8.85 23.91
C SER A 335 16.60 8.50 22.80
N SER A 336 16.43 9.41 21.84
CA SER A 336 15.94 9.05 20.51
C SER A 336 16.88 7.97 19.94
N GLY A 337 16.34 6.78 19.69
CA GLY A 337 17.12 5.63 19.26
C GLY A 337 18.02 5.95 18.05
N GLY A 338 19.26 5.46 18.07
CA GLY A 338 20.23 5.69 17.00
C GLY A 338 19.73 5.21 15.63
N GLY A 339 20.09 5.92 14.57
CA GLY A 339 19.66 5.63 13.21
C GLY A 339 20.40 4.46 12.55
N LEU A 340 20.45 4.47 11.21
CA LEU A 340 21.03 3.39 10.41
C LEU A 340 22.38 3.72 9.75
N GLY A 341 22.74 5.01 9.62
CA GLY A 341 23.99 5.43 8.98
C GLY A 341 24.10 5.08 7.49
N ILE A 342 22.97 5.03 6.78
CA ILE A 342 22.87 4.67 5.37
C ILE A 342 23.09 5.90 4.49
N ASN A 343 23.88 5.75 3.42
CA ASN A 343 24.03 6.79 2.40
C ASN A 343 22.78 6.88 1.50
N VAL A 344 21.85 7.77 1.86
CA VAL A 344 20.61 8.00 1.10
C VAL A 344 20.81 8.74 -0.24
N ALA A 345 22.00 9.29 -0.50
CA ALA A 345 22.32 9.94 -1.77
C ALA A 345 22.74 8.94 -2.86
N SER A 346 23.04 7.70 -2.46
CA SER A 346 23.33 6.58 -3.35
C SER A 346 22.17 6.34 -4.32
N SER A 347 22.48 6.32 -5.61
CA SER A 347 21.53 6.30 -6.72
C SER A 347 22.11 5.47 -7.86
N CYS A 348 21.31 4.56 -8.42
CA CYS A 348 21.69 3.75 -9.57
C CYS A 348 21.71 4.54 -10.89
N GLY A 349 21.42 5.85 -10.85
CA GLY A 349 21.50 6.73 -12.01
C GLY A 349 20.57 6.29 -13.14
N LYS A 350 21.15 5.96 -14.30
CA LYS A 350 20.41 5.45 -15.47
C LYS A 350 20.43 3.93 -15.57
N ASP A 351 21.18 3.25 -14.71
CA ASP A 351 21.25 1.79 -14.73
C ASP A 351 20.00 1.22 -14.05
N GLN A 352 19.02 0.89 -14.87
CA GLN A 352 17.78 0.30 -14.41
C GLN A 352 17.95 -1.16 -14.00
N GLU A 353 18.97 -1.87 -14.48
CA GLU A 353 19.17 -3.28 -14.13
C GLU A 353 19.51 -3.44 -12.65
N VAL A 354 20.38 -2.57 -12.13
CA VAL A 354 20.74 -2.53 -10.70
C VAL A 354 19.50 -2.34 -9.82
N PHE A 355 18.62 -1.41 -10.19
CA PHE A 355 17.35 -1.20 -9.49
C PHE A 355 16.47 -2.45 -9.50
N TYR A 356 16.30 -3.12 -10.65
CA TYR A 356 15.45 -4.32 -10.72
C TYR A 356 16.06 -5.52 -10.00
N ARG A 357 17.39 -5.66 -9.97
CA ARG A 357 18.08 -6.65 -9.13
C ARG A 357 17.84 -6.40 -7.64
N ALA A 358 17.92 -5.15 -7.20
CA ALA A 358 17.59 -4.77 -5.82
C ALA A 358 16.12 -5.06 -5.47
N VAL A 359 15.21 -4.78 -6.40
CA VAL A 359 13.78 -5.14 -6.26
C VAL A 359 13.60 -6.66 -6.15
N ALA A 360 14.30 -7.45 -6.96
CA ALA A 360 14.26 -8.91 -6.88
C ALA A 360 14.82 -9.40 -5.53
N ALA A 361 15.93 -8.82 -5.05
CA ALA A 361 16.53 -9.14 -3.75
C ALA A 361 15.66 -8.75 -2.56
N GLY A 362 14.84 -7.71 -2.67
CA GLY A 362 13.92 -7.30 -1.60
C GLY A 362 12.57 -8.03 -1.61
N LEU A 363 12.12 -8.49 -2.78
CA LEU A 363 10.79 -9.09 -2.98
C LEU A 363 10.82 -10.55 -3.45
N TYR A 364 11.93 -11.27 -3.26
CA TYR A 364 12.05 -12.67 -3.70
C TYR A 364 11.00 -13.60 -3.07
N LEU A 365 10.43 -13.29 -1.90
CA LEU A 365 9.32 -14.08 -1.35
C LEU A 365 7.97 -13.83 -2.05
N GLN A 366 7.87 -12.76 -2.84
CA GLN A 366 6.66 -12.28 -3.50
C GLN A 366 6.81 -12.34 -5.03
N VAL A 367 7.12 -13.53 -5.54
CA VAL A 367 7.35 -13.77 -6.97
C VAL A 367 6.21 -14.59 -7.58
N ALA A 368 5.82 -14.26 -8.81
CA ALA A 368 4.92 -15.07 -9.62
C ALA A 368 5.44 -15.28 -11.05
N SER A 369 5.28 -16.49 -11.57
CA SER A 369 5.63 -16.84 -12.95
C SER A 369 4.38 -16.99 -13.80
N ARG A 370 4.45 -16.52 -15.04
CA ARG A 370 3.37 -16.66 -16.02
C ARG A 370 3.12 -18.14 -16.29
N VAL A 371 1.87 -18.55 -16.24
CA VAL A 371 1.49 -19.92 -16.65
C VAL A 371 1.65 -20.00 -18.16
N LYS A 372 2.57 -20.86 -18.63
CA LYS A 372 2.68 -21.16 -20.06
C LYS A 372 1.39 -21.88 -20.46
N ALA A 373 0.75 -21.43 -21.55
CA ALA A 373 -0.31 -22.21 -22.16
C ALA A 373 0.30 -23.57 -22.53
N SER A 374 -0.16 -24.63 -21.89
CA SER A 374 0.38 -25.97 -22.15
C SER A 374 0.20 -26.31 -23.62
N SER A 375 1.31 -26.48 -24.34
CA SER A 375 1.37 -27.19 -25.62
C SER A 375 1.36 -28.71 -25.40
N SER A 376 0.64 -29.18 -24.38
CA SER A 376 0.68 -30.57 -23.88
C SER A 376 -0.74 -31.06 -23.63
N ALA A 377 -1.55 -31.07 -24.68
CA ALA A 377 -2.64 -32.03 -24.81
C ALA A 377 -2.14 -33.12 -25.76
N VAL A 378 -1.20 -33.94 -25.29
CA VAL A 378 -1.05 -35.28 -25.86
C VAL A 378 -2.04 -36.12 -25.07
N ASP A 379 -3.09 -36.51 -25.78
CA ASP A 379 -4.12 -37.45 -25.38
C ASP A 379 -3.46 -38.72 -24.84
N ASN A 380 -3.61 -38.97 -23.54
CA ASN A 380 -3.49 -40.30 -22.97
C ASN A 380 -4.56 -40.40 -21.90
N GLY A 381 -5.58 -41.20 -22.23
CA GLY A 381 -6.83 -41.28 -21.50
C GLY A 381 -6.70 -41.74 -20.05
N LYS A 382 -7.81 -41.48 -19.34
CA LYS A 382 -8.18 -41.92 -17.98
C LYS A 382 -7.47 -41.20 -16.83
N GLY A 383 -8.03 -40.04 -16.50
CA GLY A 383 -7.90 -39.41 -15.19
C GLY A 383 -8.91 -38.30 -15.04
N SER A 384 -9.92 -38.49 -14.17
CA SER A 384 -10.91 -37.46 -13.82
C SER A 384 -10.20 -36.33 -13.06
N GLY A 385 -9.67 -35.37 -13.79
CA GLY A 385 -9.05 -34.15 -13.29
C GLY A 385 -9.73 -32.95 -13.93
N ASN A 386 -10.22 -32.04 -13.11
CA ASN A 386 -11.00 -30.85 -13.48
C ASN A 386 -10.26 -30.01 -14.55
N VAL A 387 -10.64 -30.17 -15.83
CA VAL A 387 -10.06 -29.44 -16.97
C VAL A 387 -10.53 -27.98 -16.91
N LEU A 388 -9.70 -27.11 -16.34
CA LEU A 388 -9.94 -25.67 -16.33
C LEU A 388 -9.84 -25.11 -17.77
N ASN A 389 -10.91 -24.46 -18.21
CA ASN A 389 -11.15 -24.00 -19.57
C ASN A 389 -10.03 -23.07 -20.12
N SER A 390 -9.48 -23.37 -21.31
CA SER A 390 -8.27 -22.75 -21.89
C SER A 390 -8.36 -21.23 -22.13
N LYS A 391 -9.57 -20.68 -22.25
CA LYS A 391 -9.82 -19.22 -22.35
C LYS A 391 -9.49 -18.45 -21.05
N HIS A 392 -9.47 -19.12 -19.89
CA HIS A 392 -9.20 -18.50 -18.59
C HIS A 392 -7.70 -18.48 -18.20
N MET A 393 -6.82 -19.08 -18.99
CA MET A 393 -5.38 -19.17 -18.69
C MET A 393 -4.54 -18.03 -19.28
N ARG A 394 -5.04 -17.26 -20.27
CA ARG A 394 -4.30 -16.09 -20.79
C ARG A 394 -4.20 -15.02 -19.70
N GLY A 395 -2.98 -14.72 -19.29
CA GLY A 395 -2.69 -13.72 -18.25
C GLY A 395 -2.76 -14.27 -16.82
N ALA A 396 -2.85 -15.59 -16.63
CA ALA A 396 -2.73 -16.22 -15.32
C ALA A 396 -1.26 -16.40 -14.93
N TYR A 397 -0.99 -16.23 -13.64
CA TYR A 397 0.31 -16.38 -13.00
C TYR A 397 0.20 -17.40 -11.86
N LYS A 398 1.30 -18.06 -11.53
CA LYS A 398 1.45 -18.91 -10.35
C LYS A 398 2.46 -18.31 -9.40
N THR A 399 2.09 -18.12 -8.14
CA THR A 399 3.03 -17.68 -7.10
C THR A 399 4.09 -18.76 -6.88
N LYS A 400 5.36 -18.36 -6.79
CA LYS A 400 6.45 -19.29 -6.48
C LYS A 400 6.30 -19.85 -5.06
N LEU A 401 5.90 -19.00 -4.12
CA LEU A 401 5.53 -19.41 -2.78
C LEU A 401 4.04 -19.82 -2.74
N GLY A 402 3.76 -21.06 -2.35
CA GLY A 402 2.39 -21.58 -2.18
C GLY A 402 1.65 -22.00 -3.44
N ASN A 403 2.22 -21.82 -4.64
CA ASN A 403 1.67 -22.30 -5.93
C ASN A 403 0.23 -21.82 -6.22
N GLY A 404 -0.13 -20.64 -5.72
CA GLY A 404 -1.46 -20.03 -5.89
C GLY A 404 -1.64 -19.45 -7.29
N THR A 405 -2.82 -19.63 -7.88
CA THR A 405 -3.16 -19.01 -9.17
C THR A 405 -3.64 -17.58 -8.95
N VAL A 406 -2.98 -16.63 -9.63
CA VAL A 406 -3.21 -15.19 -9.47
C VAL A 406 -3.28 -14.50 -10.84
N SER A 407 -3.78 -13.27 -10.87
CA SER A 407 -3.83 -12.43 -12.08
C SER A 407 -3.28 -11.04 -11.78
N ILE A 408 -2.68 -10.38 -12.78
CA ILE A 408 -2.26 -8.99 -12.63
C ILE A 408 -3.51 -8.11 -12.45
N HIS A 409 -3.50 -7.23 -11.45
CA HIS A 409 -4.62 -6.33 -11.19
C HIS A 409 -4.80 -5.30 -12.33
N PRO A 410 -6.03 -4.95 -12.74
CA PRO A 410 -6.29 -3.96 -13.81
C PRO A 410 -5.76 -2.54 -13.58
N SER A 411 -5.30 -2.23 -12.36
CA SER A 411 -4.66 -0.95 -12.07
C SER A 411 -3.17 -0.92 -12.41
N SER A 412 -2.54 -2.07 -12.62
CA SER A 412 -1.10 -2.18 -12.90
C SER A 412 -0.78 -1.71 -14.31
N ALA A 413 0.40 -1.10 -14.49
CA ALA A 413 0.97 -0.77 -15.80
C ALA A 413 1.20 -2.02 -16.68
N LEU A 414 1.34 -3.19 -16.07
CA LEU A 414 1.56 -4.47 -16.77
C LEU A 414 0.28 -5.19 -17.19
N PHE A 415 -0.89 -4.66 -16.83
CA PHE A 415 -2.17 -5.29 -17.16
C PHE A 415 -2.41 -5.30 -18.68
N GLY A 416 -2.69 -6.48 -19.24
CA GLY A 416 -2.99 -6.63 -20.67
C GLY A 416 -1.78 -6.48 -21.61
N ARG A 417 -0.55 -6.42 -21.07
CA ARG A 417 0.67 -6.30 -21.87
C ARG A 417 0.89 -7.53 -22.76
N ASN A 418 1.39 -7.29 -23.97
CA ASN A 418 1.75 -8.33 -24.94
C ASN A 418 3.16 -8.05 -25.52
N PRO A 419 4.14 -8.96 -25.36
CA PRO A 419 4.06 -10.21 -24.61
C PRO A 419 3.89 -9.95 -23.10
N ALA A 420 3.10 -10.78 -22.42
CA ALA A 420 2.97 -10.70 -20.97
C ALA A 420 4.29 -11.10 -20.29
N PRO A 421 4.74 -10.41 -19.24
CA PRO A 421 5.99 -10.71 -18.54
C PRO A 421 6.07 -12.16 -18.06
N ALA A 422 7.23 -12.82 -18.22
CA ALA A 422 7.41 -14.22 -17.85
C ALA A 422 7.52 -14.41 -16.32
N CYS A 423 8.23 -13.51 -15.65
CA CYS A 423 8.43 -13.51 -14.20
C CYS A 423 8.20 -12.10 -13.67
N VAL A 424 7.49 -11.99 -12.55
CA VAL A 424 7.18 -10.72 -11.89
C VAL A 424 7.32 -10.84 -10.39
N VAL A 425 7.73 -9.76 -9.75
CA VAL A 425 7.49 -9.54 -8.31
C VAL A 425 6.18 -8.76 -8.13
N TYR A 426 5.60 -8.86 -6.94
CA TYR A 426 4.45 -8.07 -6.52
C TYR A 426 4.66 -7.57 -5.09
N THR A 427 3.90 -6.57 -4.66
CA THR A 427 3.97 -6.01 -3.29
C THR A 427 2.75 -6.35 -2.45
N GLU A 428 1.61 -6.57 -3.10
CA GLU A 428 0.36 -6.89 -2.43
C GLU A 428 -0.37 -8.01 -3.16
N LEU A 429 -1.07 -8.81 -2.38
CA LEU A 429 -2.00 -9.81 -2.89
C LEU A 429 -3.40 -9.49 -2.36
N VAL A 430 -4.36 -9.38 -3.27
CA VAL A 430 -5.73 -8.99 -2.94
C VAL A 430 -6.70 -10.01 -3.53
N THR A 431 -7.47 -10.66 -2.66
CA THR A 431 -8.54 -11.57 -3.08
C THR A 431 -9.90 -10.88 -3.04
N THR A 432 -10.61 -10.93 -4.17
CA THR A 432 -12.04 -10.58 -4.28
C THR A 432 -12.83 -11.78 -4.82
N LYS A 433 -13.40 -11.71 -6.03
CA LYS A 433 -13.90 -12.89 -6.79
C LYS A 433 -12.76 -13.71 -7.40
N LYS A 434 -11.65 -13.03 -7.70
CA LYS A 434 -10.39 -13.60 -8.17
C LYS A 434 -9.26 -13.05 -7.30
N THR A 435 -8.14 -13.77 -7.26
CA THR A 435 -6.94 -13.32 -6.57
C THR A 435 -6.07 -12.50 -7.52
N TYR A 436 -5.75 -11.28 -7.12
CA TYR A 436 -4.97 -10.34 -7.90
C TYR A 436 -3.66 -9.97 -7.20
N ILE A 437 -2.59 -9.83 -7.97
CA ILE A 437 -1.33 -9.21 -7.53
C ILE A 437 -1.32 -7.72 -7.90
N ARG A 438 -0.81 -6.86 -7.01
CA ARG A 438 -0.65 -5.41 -7.20
C ARG A 438 0.80 -4.98 -6.92
N GLY A 439 1.19 -3.80 -7.42
CA GLY A 439 2.57 -3.32 -7.33
C GLY A 439 3.51 -4.23 -8.11
N VAL A 440 3.11 -4.58 -9.34
CA VAL A 440 3.76 -5.62 -10.12
C VAL A 440 4.92 -5.03 -10.90
N THR A 441 6.11 -5.63 -10.79
CA THR A 441 7.30 -5.26 -11.55
C THR A 441 7.92 -6.49 -12.19
N GLN A 442 8.27 -6.39 -13.47
CA GLN A 442 8.93 -7.45 -14.20
C GLN A 442 10.37 -7.62 -13.71
N ILE A 443 10.80 -8.87 -13.56
CA ILE A 443 12.18 -9.23 -13.26
C ILE A 443 12.64 -10.37 -14.17
N ARG A 444 13.95 -10.58 -14.25
CA ARG A 444 14.51 -11.80 -14.85
C ARG A 444 14.50 -12.92 -13.80
N GLU A 445 14.17 -14.13 -14.23
CA GLU A 445 14.04 -15.27 -13.32
C GLU A 445 15.40 -15.73 -12.80
N GLU A 446 16.45 -15.60 -13.61
CA GLU A 446 17.82 -15.95 -13.22
C GLU A 446 18.31 -15.23 -11.96
N TRP A 447 17.91 -13.97 -11.77
CA TRP A 447 18.32 -13.17 -10.61
C TRP A 447 17.87 -13.79 -9.28
N LEU A 448 16.78 -14.56 -9.27
CA LEU A 448 16.29 -15.20 -8.05
C LEU A 448 17.27 -16.24 -7.50
N HIS A 449 18.01 -16.92 -8.40
CA HIS A 449 19.03 -17.87 -8.01
C HIS A 449 20.27 -17.18 -7.43
N GLU A 450 20.55 -15.94 -7.84
CA GLU A 450 21.65 -15.12 -7.33
C GLU A 450 21.32 -14.50 -5.97
N VAL A 451 20.14 -13.87 -5.84
CA VAL A 451 19.79 -13.06 -4.66
C VAL A 451 19.25 -13.89 -3.48
N ALA A 452 18.63 -15.04 -3.77
CA ALA A 452 18.03 -15.92 -2.77
C ALA A 452 18.29 -17.39 -3.10
N PRO A 453 19.57 -17.83 -3.15
CA PRO A 453 19.93 -19.19 -3.54
C PRO A 453 19.29 -20.24 -2.63
N GLU A 454 19.17 -19.97 -1.33
CA GLU A 454 18.54 -20.85 -0.34
C GLU A 454 17.08 -21.18 -0.66
N PHE A 455 16.38 -20.30 -1.38
CA PHE A 455 14.97 -20.46 -1.74
C PHE A 455 14.76 -21.01 -3.16
N TYR A 456 15.70 -20.72 -4.06
CA TYR A 456 15.52 -20.94 -5.50
C TYR A 456 16.47 -21.97 -6.12
N HIS A 457 17.51 -22.41 -5.43
CA HIS A 457 18.24 -23.60 -5.87
C HIS A 457 17.33 -24.82 -5.73
N LYS A 458 17.24 -25.61 -6.81
CA LYS A 458 16.67 -26.96 -6.70
C LYS A 458 17.58 -27.71 -5.74
N ALA A 459 17.01 -28.40 -4.76
CA ALA A 459 17.72 -29.49 -4.09
C ALA A 459 18.23 -30.40 -5.21
N THR A 460 19.54 -30.40 -5.44
CA THR A 460 20.17 -31.33 -6.37
C THR A 460 19.83 -32.71 -5.83
N THR A 461 19.02 -33.44 -6.59
CA THR A 461 18.67 -34.86 -6.36
C THR A 461 19.90 -35.71 -6.16
#